data_AF-A0A0A9DXX6-F1
#
_entry.id   AF-A0A0A9DXX6-F1
#
_cell.length_a   1.000
_cell.length_b   1.000
_cell.length_c   1.000
_cell.angle_alpha   90.00
_cell.angle_beta   90.00
_cell.angle_gamma   90.00
#
_symmetry.space_group_name_H-M   'P 1'
#
loop_
_entity.id
_entity.type
_entity.pdbx_description
1 polymer ?
#
loop_
_entity_poly.entity_id
_entity_poly.type
_entity_poly.pdbx_seq_one_letter_code
_entity_poly.pdbx_strand_id
1 'polypeptide(L)'
;MYVATRGLYRQRPPTIFVPACLVELVARLFEVHRAMDQSELAHKLVPLEVGEEYELRRDLKVRAFKTYHVIPSQGYVIYTVKQKLKQEFLGLPGSEIKRLKLSGVEFADHKYSDDT
;
A
#
# COMPACT_ATOMS: atom_id res chain seq x y z
N MET A 1 -1.93 -1.89 -22.77
CA MET A 1 -1.30 -1.26 -21.58
C MET A 1 -2.33 -1.17 -20.45
N TYR A 2 -2.01 -1.64 -19.25
CA TYR A 2 -2.95 -1.73 -18.11
C TYR A 2 -3.74 -0.44 -17.82
N VAL A 3 -3.08 0.72 -17.82
CA VAL A 3 -3.73 2.03 -17.58
C VAL A 3 -4.74 2.38 -18.68
N ALA A 4 -4.37 2.18 -19.96
CA ALA A 4 -5.27 2.42 -21.08
C ALA A 4 -6.52 1.52 -21.03
N THR A 5 -6.36 0.24 -20.68
CA THR A 5 -7.48 -0.70 -20.51
C THR A 5 -8.46 -0.22 -19.44
N ARG A 6 -7.97 0.31 -18.32
CA ARG A 6 -8.84 0.90 -17.28
C ARG A 6 -9.59 2.12 -17.78
N GLY A 7 -8.93 3.00 -18.54
CA GLY A 7 -9.56 4.15 -19.18
C GLY A 7 -10.68 3.75 -20.14
N LEU A 8 -10.42 2.76 -21.00
CA LEU A 8 -11.42 2.21 -21.94
C LEU A 8 -12.68 1.72 -21.23
N TYR A 9 -12.51 1.01 -20.11
CA TYR A 9 -13.62 0.52 -19.28
C TYR A 9 -14.13 1.54 -18.26
N ARG A 10 -13.73 2.81 -18.35
CA ARG A 10 -14.12 3.91 -17.44
C ARG A 10 -13.92 3.56 -15.96
N GLN A 11 -12.89 2.78 -15.66
CA GLN A 11 -12.52 2.43 -14.29
C GLN A 11 -11.72 3.56 -13.65
N ARG A 12 -11.73 3.61 -12.31
CA ARG A 12 -10.90 4.57 -11.57
C ARG A 12 -9.42 4.46 -11.96
N PRO A 13 -8.69 5.58 -12.15
CA PRO A 13 -7.25 5.56 -12.38
C PRO A 13 -6.51 4.68 -11.38
N PRO A 14 -5.57 3.82 -11.81
CA PRO A 14 -4.84 2.95 -10.90
C PRO A 14 -3.76 3.70 -10.13
N THR A 15 -3.44 3.19 -8.94
CA THR A 15 -2.18 3.50 -8.24
C THR A 15 -1.20 2.37 -8.53
N ILE A 16 0.00 2.72 -8.97
CA ILE A 16 1.04 1.77 -9.40
C ILE A 16 2.27 1.97 -8.51
N PHE A 17 2.67 0.91 -7.82
CA PHE A 17 3.86 0.89 -6.98
C PHE A 17 5.07 0.47 -7.80
N VAL A 18 6.17 1.20 -7.68
CA VAL A 18 7.40 0.95 -8.42
C VAL A 18 8.62 1.11 -7.50
N PRO A 19 9.73 0.41 -7.77
CA PRO A 19 11.00 0.74 -7.13
C PRO A 19 11.32 2.21 -7.31
N ALA A 20 11.70 2.90 -6.24
CA ALA A 20 11.93 4.34 -6.28
C ALA A 20 12.95 4.75 -7.37
N CYS A 21 14.00 3.94 -7.57
CA CYS A 21 14.99 4.17 -8.62
C CYS A 21 14.45 4.09 -10.06
N LEU A 22 13.26 3.51 -10.28
CA LEU A 22 12.64 3.35 -11.60
C LEU A 22 11.52 4.37 -11.88
N VAL A 23 11.12 5.18 -10.91
CA VAL A 23 9.93 6.04 -11.03
C VAL A 23 10.00 6.99 -12.23
N GLU A 24 11.15 7.62 -12.45
CA GLU A 24 11.37 8.54 -13.58
C GLU A 24 11.34 7.83 -14.93
N LEU A 25 11.87 6.60 -15.00
CA LEU A 25 11.85 5.80 -16.23
C LEU A 25 10.41 5.37 -16.57
N VAL A 26 9.64 4.97 -15.57
CA VAL A 26 8.22 4.60 -15.75
C VAL A 26 7.38 5.82 -16.13
N ALA A 27 7.63 6.99 -15.52
CA ALA A 27 6.97 8.24 -15.89
C ALA A 27 7.24 8.59 -17.37
N ARG A 28 8.51 8.52 -17.80
CA ARG A 28 8.89 8.73 -19.22
C ARG A 28 8.23 7.73 -20.16
N LEU A 29 8.09 6.47 -19.76
CA LEU A 29 7.39 5.45 -20.55
C LEU A 29 5.94 5.86 -20.82
N PHE A 30 5.25 6.41 -19.81
CA PHE A 30 3.90 6.93 -20.00
C PHE A 30 3.89 8.12 -20.96
N GLU A 31 4.81 9.06 -20.86
CA GLU A 31 4.89 10.19 -21.81
C GLU A 31 5.09 9.73 -23.25
N VAL A 32 5.95 8.73 -23.47
CA VAL A 32 6.14 8.14 -24.80
C VAL A 32 4.84 7.55 -25.34
N HIS A 33 4.08 6.83 -24.51
CA HIS A 33 2.78 6.31 -24.91
C HIS A 33 1.79 7.43 -25.25
N ARG A 34 1.67 8.46 -24.41
CA ARG A 34 0.79 9.61 -24.66
C ARG A 34 1.13 10.30 -25.97
N ALA A 35 2.41 10.48 -26.28
CA ALA A 35 2.83 11.10 -27.53
C ALA A 35 2.41 10.30 -28.77
N MET A 36 2.35 8.96 -28.68
CA MET A 36 1.97 8.09 -29.80
C MET A 36 0.47 8.00 -30.02
N ASP A 37 -0.33 7.80 -28.97
CA ASP A 37 -1.76 7.50 -29.08
C ASP A 37 -2.69 8.59 -28.55
N GLN A 38 -2.12 9.69 -28.04
CA GLN A 38 -2.83 10.86 -27.50
C GLN A 38 -3.79 10.52 -26.36
N SER A 39 -3.59 9.39 -25.67
CA SER A 39 -4.40 9.00 -24.53
C SER A 39 -3.97 9.73 -23.24
N GLU A 40 -4.92 9.98 -22.33
CA GLU A 40 -4.65 10.67 -21.06
C GLU A 40 -3.77 9.83 -20.12
N LEU A 41 -4.00 8.51 -20.10
CA LEU A 41 -3.33 7.55 -19.23
C LEU A 41 -3.30 8.03 -17.76
N ALA A 42 -4.43 8.45 -17.21
CA ALA A 42 -4.49 8.89 -15.82
C ALA A 42 -4.06 7.75 -14.87
N HIS A 43 -3.07 8.01 -14.03
CA HIS A 43 -2.55 7.07 -13.03
C HIS A 43 -1.80 7.82 -11.91
N LYS A 44 -1.59 7.14 -10.78
CA LYS A 44 -0.71 7.61 -9.71
C LYS A 44 0.49 6.67 -9.61
N LEU A 45 1.71 7.19 -9.76
CA LEU A 45 2.92 6.44 -9.44
C LEU A 45 3.26 6.65 -7.96
N VAL A 46 3.58 5.56 -7.27
CA VAL A 46 4.07 5.58 -5.89
C VAL A 46 5.44 4.91 -5.86
N PRO A 47 6.53 5.68 -5.74
CA PRO A 47 7.84 5.10 -5.50
C PRO A 47 7.89 4.49 -4.10
N LEU A 48 8.52 3.33 -3.97
CA LEU A 48 8.84 2.72 -2.68
C LEU A 48 10.30 2.27 -2.66
N GLU A 49 11.00 2.66 -1.60
CA GLU A 49 12.31 2.11 -1.25
C GLU A 49 12.17 0.78 -0.50
N VAL A 50 13.21 -0.05 -0.55
CA VAL A 50 13.25 -1.31 0.20
C VAL A 50 13.09 -1.02 1.70
N GLY A 51 12.14 -1.70 2.34
CA GLY A 51 11.82 -1.57 3.76
C GLY A 51 10.69 -0.59 4.05
N GLU A 52 10.35 0.30 3.12
CA GLU A 52 9.24 1.24 3.27
C GLU A 52 7.89 0.53 3.26
N GLU A 53 6.98 1.06 4.09
CA GLU A 53 5.58 0.65 4.15
C GLU A 53 4.70 1.74 3.55
N TYR A 54 3.65 1.33 2.83
CA TYR A 54 2.58 2.21 2.38
C TYR A 54 1.23 1.70 2.86
N GLU A 55 0.44 2.58 3.45
CA GLU A 55 -0.90 2.28 3.93
C GLU A 55 -1.91 2.40 2.79
N LEU A 56 -2.42 1.26 2.30
CA LEU A 56 -3.45 1.22 1.25
C LEU A 56 -4.82 1.60 1.82
N ARG A 57 -5.08 1.14 3.04
CA ARG A 57 -6.22 1.49 3.91
C ARG A 57 -5.81 1.20 5.36
N ARG A 58 -6.62 1.66 6.32
CA ARG A 58 -6.34 1.61 7.76
C ARG A 58 -5.74 0.30 8.29
N ASP A 59 -6.18 -0.82 7.76
CA ASP A 59 -5.79 -2.16 8.19
C ASP A 59 -4.95 -2.91 7.16
N LEU A 60 -4.64 -2.34 5.99
CA LEU A 60 -3.93 -3.02 4.91
C LEU A 60 -2.70 -2.22 4.50
N LYS A 61 -1.54 -2.83 4.63
CA LYS A 61 -0.27 -2.25 4.27
C LYS A 61 0.40 -3.04 3.16
N VAL A 62 1.24 -2.35 2.40
CA VAL A 62 2.22 -2.97 1.51
C VAL A 62 3.61 -2.61 2.00
N ARG A 63 4.55 -3.56 1.96
CA ARG A 63 5.96 -3.33 2.27
C ARG A 63 6.84 -3.83 1.15
N ALA A 64 7.79 -3.01 0.73
CA ALA A 64 8.81 -3.42 -0.22
C ALA A 64 9.94 -4.19 0.49
N PHE A 65 10.43 -5.27 -0.13
CA PHE A 65 11.55 -6.06 0.39
C PHE A 65 12.58 -6.35 -0.70
N LYS A 66 13.85 -6.51 -0.31
CA LYS A 66 14.96 -6.73 -1.23
C LYS A 66 14.83 -8.10 -1.91
N THR A 67 15.01 -8.14 -3.21
CA THR A 67 15.22 -9.38 -3.97
C THR A 67 16.66 -9.49 -4.46
N TYR A 68 17.08 -10.70 -4.81
CA TYR A 68 18.42 -10.96 -5.34
C TYR A 68 18.33 -11.14 -6.86
N HIS A 69 18.73 -10.12 -7.59
CA HIS A 69 18.74 -10.10 -9.05
C HIS A 69 19.92 -9.26 -9.57
N VAL A 70 20.27 -9.42 -10.85
CA VAL A 70 21.43 -8.76 -11.47
C VAL A 70 21.24 -7.25 -11.65
N ILE A 71 19.99 -6.77 -11.59
CA ILE A 71 19.63 -5.35 -11.60
C ILE A 71 18.81 -5.00 -10.35
N PRO A 72 18.69 -3.70 -9.98
CA PRO A 72 17.82 -3.27 -8.90
C PRO A 72 16.41 -3.84 -9.04
N SER A 73 15.97 -4.55 -8.02
CA SER A 73 14.66 -5.19 -7.96
C SER A 73 14.20 -5.29 -6.50
N GLN A 74 12.90 -5.34 -6.31
CA GLN A 74 12.29 -5.58 -5.01
C GLN A 74 11.00 -6.38 -5.17
N GLY A 75 10.66 -7.14 -4.15
CA GLY A 75 9.36 -7.76 -3.98
C GLY A 75 8.46 -6.88 -3.12
N TYR A 76 7.17 -7.23 -3.08
CA TYR A 76 6.18 -6.57 -2.23
C TYR A 76 5.40 -7.61 -1.45
N VAL A 77 5.19 -7.35 -0.17
CA VAL A 77 4.25 -8.11 0.67
C VAL A 77 3.07 -7.21 1.01
N ILE A 78 1.85 -7.74 0.86
CA ILE A 78 0.61 -7.08 1.25
C ILE A 78 0.08 -7.83 2.46
N TYR A 79 -0.18 -7.14 3.56
CA TYR A 79 -0.60 -7.76 4.81
C TYR A 79 -1.60 -6.90 5.56
N THR A 80 -2.43 -7.60 6.35
CA THR A 80 -3.43 -6.96 7.21
C THR A 80 -2.84 -6.73 8.59
N VAL A 81 -2.99 -5.51 9.12
CA VAL A 81 -2.65 -5.15 10.50
C VAL A 81 -3.90 -5.25 11.36
N LYS A 82 -3.93 -6.23 12.27
CA LYS A 82 -5.06 -6.43 13.18
C LYS A 82 -4.71 -5.84 14.55
N GLN A 83 -5.58 -4.96 15.04
CA GLN A 83 -5.52 -4.48 16.42
C GLN A 83 -6.16 -5.51 17.34
N LYS A 84 -5.39 -6.06 18.28
CA LYS A 84 -5.90 -6.99 19.30
C LYS A 84 -5.85 -6.32 20.66
N LEU A 85 -6.92 -6.47 21.43
CA LEU A 85 -7.00 -5.93 22.79
C LEU A 85 -5.82 -6.46 23.62
N LYS A 86 -5.13 -5.59 24.37
CA LYS A 86 -4.07 -6.01 25.29
C LYS A 86 -4.64 -6.96 26.33
N GLN A 87 -3.82 -7.90 26.80
CA GLN A 87 -4.23 -8.94 27.75
C GLN A 87 -4.83 -8.34 29.03
N GLU A 88 -4.27 -7.23 29.51
CA GLU A 88 -4.73 -6.51 30.70
C GLU A 88 -6.14 -5.92 30.61
N PHE A 89 -6.69 -5.80 29.40
CA PHE A 89 -8.05 -5.27 29.17
C PHE A 89 -9.06 -6.36 28.76
N LEU A 90 -8.64 -7.62 28.69
CA LEU A 90 -9.55 -8.74 28.38
C LEU A 90 -10.61 -8.89 29.48
N GLY A 91 -11.86 -9.08 29.07
CA GLY A 91 -12.99 -9.23 30.00
C GLY A 91 -13.60 -7.90 30.48
N LEU A 92 -13.00 -6.75 30.16
CA LEU A 92 -13.64 -5.47 30.43
C LEU A 92 -14.92 -5.29 29.59
N PRO A 93 -15.99 -4.68 30.14
CA PRO A 93 -17.17 -4.31 29.37
C PRO A 93 -16.84 -3.41 28.19
N GLY A 94 -17.59 -3.53 27.09
CA GLY A 94 -17.35 -2.72 25.88
C GLY A 94 -17.40 -1.20 26.11
N SER A 95 -18.18 -0.74 27.09
CA SER A 95 -18.23 0.67 27.53
C SER A 95 -16.90 1.16 28.09
N GLU A 96 -16.23 0.32 28.88
CA GLU A 96 -14.91 0.59 29.47
C GLU A 96 -13.82 0.62 28.39
N ILE A 97 -13.85 -0.33 27.45
CA ILE A 97 -12.94 -0.35 26.28
C ILE A 97 -13.11 0.91 25.44
N LYS A 98 -14.36 1.36 25.20
CA LYS A 98 -14.64 2.60 24.47
C LYS A 98 -14.07 3.82 25.21
N ARG A 99 -14.16 3.86 26.54
CA ARG A 99 -13.58 4.93 27.35
C ARG A 99 -12.06 4.97 27.23
N LEU A 100 -11.38 3.82 27.31
CA LEU A 100 -9.92 3.71 27.12
C LEU A 100 -9.47 4.25 25.75
N LYS A 101 -10.22 3.90 24.69
CA LYS A 101 -9.96 4.41 23.34
C LYS A 101 -10.12 5.92 23.24
N LEU A 102 -11.14 6.50 23.89
CA LEU A 102 -11.39 7.96 23.87
C LEU A 102 -10.40 8.73 24.74
N SER A 103 -9.86 8.11 25.81
CA SER A 103 -8.86 8.72 26.68
C SER A 103 -7.43 8.64 26.12
N GLY A 104 -7.24 8.09 24.92
CA GLY A 104 -5.93 7.95 24.29
C GLY A 104 -5.03 6.88 24.91
N VAL A 105 -5.56 6.04 25.80
CA VAL A 105 -4.79 4.93 26.39
C VAL A 105 -4.62 3.85 25.32
N GLU A 106 -3.40 3.39 25.11
CA GLU A 106 -3.12 2.28 24.18
C GLU A 106 -3.77 0.99 24.67
N PHE A 107 -4.96 0.69 24.16
CA PHE A 107 -5.76 -0.47 24.53
C PHE A 107 -5.50 -1.72 23.68
N ALA A 108 -4.76 -1.60 22.57
CA ALA A 108 -4.56 -2.69 21.62
C ALA A 108 -3.12 -2.79 21.10
N ASP A 109 -2.66 -4.02 20.90
CA ASP A 109 -1.41 -4.37 20.22
C ASP A 109 -1.63 -4.51 18.72
N HIS A 110 -0.64 -4.10 17.92
CA HIS A 110 -0.62 -4.35 16.49
C HIS A 110 0.00 -5.72 16.22
N LYS A 111 -0.78 -6.66 15.69
CA LYS A 111 -0.24 -7.92 15.16
C LYS A 111 -0.33 -7.91 13.65
N TYR A 112 0.79 -8.23 13.02
CA TYR A 112 0.90 -8.51 11.59
C TYR A 112 0.41 -9.94 11.38
N SER A 113 -0.61 -10.13 10.55
CA SER A 113 -0.96 -11.45 10.04
C SER A 113 -0.45 -11.56 8.61
N ASP A 114 0.55 -12.41 8.40
CA ASP A 114 0.94 -12.85 7.07
C ASP A 114 -0.15 -13.79 6.56
N ASP A 115 -1.02 -13.31 5.67
CA ASP A 115 -1.92 -14.18 4.92
C ASP A 115 -1.04 -14.91 3.89
N THR A 116 -0.53 -16.09 4.26
CA THR A 116 0.07 -17.06 3.35
C THR A 116 -0.86 -18.26 3.24
#